data_AF-A0A5P9JRQ9-F1
#
_entry.id   AF-A0A5P9JRQ9-F1
#
_cell.length_a   1.000
_cell.length_b   1.000
_cell.length_c   1.000
_cell.angle_alpha   90.00
_cell.angle_beta   90.00
_cell.angle_gamma   90.00
#
_symmetry.space_group_name_H-M   'P 1'
#
loop_
_entity.id
_entity.type
_entity.pdbx_description
1 polymer ?
#
loop_
_entity_poly.entity_id
_entity_poly.type
_entity_poly.pdbx_seq_one_letter_code
_entity_poly.pdbx_strand_id
1 'polypeptide(L)'
;MSDTNPFSPADTARHAIWEMLVRRDIEAFVAGDWDAHFRDFAADVFFGIDARFSDNPDSWRVTYADIARYREAWLAGAKELKGRIPDEKLRRSIFDLTSLRDIEILGDFALARKKFDGTIRLDDGESVTLRWQTQYFCRQVEGRWRIAGFLGYLPNPMGRTIPAPETVKRTVPAPQPPGHGPYSPVIEVAPGRIVVISGQAATGPDGRTVGTDIRAQARATIENCAEQLRHAGCGLADVFKVNVYLKDLDDWPAFNEVYAEMMPRPLPVRTAVQAGLLRDFVVEIELWAARP
;
A
#
# COMPACT_ATOMS: atom_id res chain seq x y z
N MET A 1 1.10 -24.73 6.50
CA MET A 1 2.35 -24.84 5.73
C MET A 1 3.25 -23.75 6.27
N SER A 2 4.31 -24.02 7.03
CA SER A 2 5.08 -22.86 7.52
C SER A 2 6.55 -23.05 7.85
N ASP A 3 7.07 -24.27 7.93
CA ASP A 3 8.52 -24.48 8.05
C ASP A 3 9.12 -25.13 6.78
N THR A 4 8.39 -25.14 5.67
CA THR A 4 8.87 -25.68 4.40
C THR A 4 9.63 -24.61 3.63
N ASN A 5 10.85 -24.95 3.21
CA ASN A 5 11.64 -24.08 2.35
C ASN A 5 10.96 -23.94 0.98
N PRO A 6 10.61 -22.72 0.53
CA PRO A 6 9.93 -22.51 -0.74
C PRO A 6 10.87 -22.70 -1.95
N PHE A 7 12.19 -22.77 -1.73
CA PHE A 7 13.18 -23.00 -2.77
C PHE A 7 13.54 -24.48 -2.84
N SER A 8 13.49 -25.04 -4.05
CA SER A 8 13.90 -26.41 -4.32
C SER A 8 15.35 -26.64 -3.85
N PRO A 9 15.69 -27.82 -3.30
CA PRO A 9 17.07 -28.20 -3.02
C PRO A 9 18.01 -28.11 -4.24
N ALA A 10 17.45 -28.12 -5.47
CA ALA A 10 18.21 -27.91 -6.70
C ALA A 10 18.69 -26.45 -6.89
N ASP A 11 17.97 -25.45 -6.36
CA ASP A 11 18.47 -24.06 -6.24
C ASP A 11 19.29 -23.96 -4.94
N THR A 12 20.48 -24.55 -4.97
CA THR A 12 21.33 -24.72 -3.80
C THR A 12 21.63 -23.40 -3.08
N ALA A 13 21.74 -22.30 -3.83
CA ALA A 13 22.05 -20.98 -3.27
C ALA A 13 20.85 -20.38 -2.52
N ARG A 14 19.68 -20.25 -3.15
CA ARG A 14 18.49 -19.71 -2.47
C ARG A 14 18.01 -20.63 -1.35
N HIS A 15 18.10 -21.93 -1.56
CA HIS A 15 17.79 -22.92 -0.54
C HIS A 15 18.66 -22.73 0.70
N ALA A 16 19.99 -22.63 0.55
CA ALA A 16 20.92 -22.42 1.65
C ALA A 16 20.72 -21.08 2.37
N ILE A 17 20.45 -20.00 1.63
CA ILE A 17 20.17 -18.68 2.20
C ILE A 17 18.87 -18.71 3.01
N TRP A 18 17.82 -19.40 2.53
CA TRP A 18 16.58 -19.54 3.28
C TRP A 18 16.77 -20.37 4.56
N GLU A 19 17.49 -21.50 4.49
CA GLU A 19 17.80 -22.30 5.67
C GLU A 19 18.58 -21.51 6.73
N MET A 20 19.47 -20.62 6.29
CA MET A 20 20.22 -19.70 7.13
C MET A 20 19.32 -18.64 7.79
N LEU A 21 18.61 -17.86 6.98
CA LEU A 21 17.88 -16.68 7.42
C LEU A 21 16.51 -16.98 8.03
N VAL A 22 15.97 -18.19 7.83
CA VAL A 22 14.66 -18.58 8.36
C VAL A 22 14.83 -19.69 9.37
N ARG A 23 15.22 -20.91 8.95
CA ARG A 23 15.19 -22.06 9.84
C ARG A 23 16.16 -21.92 11.01
N ARG A 24 17.47 -21.80 10.72
CA ARG A 24 18.50 -21.72 11.76
C ARG A 24 18.39 -20.47 12.61
N ASP A 25 18.03 -19.34 12.00
CA ASP A 25 17.77 -18.09 12.71
C ASP A 25 16.63 -18.23 13.74
N ILE A 26 15.46 -18.77 13.34
CA ILE A 26 14.33 -18.95 14.25
C ILE A 26 14.67 -19.95 15.35
N GLU A 27 15.32 -21.06 15.02
CA GLU A 27 15.71 -22.09 15.98
C GLU A 27 16.71 -21.54 17.01
N ALA A 28 17.72 -20.79 16.57
CA ALA A 28 18.67 -20.13 17.45
C ALA A 28 17.97 -19.09 18.34
N PHE A 29 17.08 -18.28 17.77
CA PHE A 29 16.34 -17.24 18.50
C PHE A 29 15.47 -17.82 19.63
N VAL A 30 14.71 -18.89 19.34
CA VAL A 30 13.87 -19.57 20.35
C VAL A 30 14.75 -20.19 21.44
N ALA A 31 15.87 -20.82 21.08
CA ALA A 31 16.81 -21.37 22.04
C ALA A 31 17.53 -20.28 22.87
N GLY A 32 17.64 -19.05 22.34
CA GLY A 32 18.55 -18.03 22.84
C GLY A 32 20.02 -18.40 22.64
N ASP A 33 20.32 -19.19 21.60
CA ASP A 33 21.66 -19.68 21.29
C ASP A 33 22.37 -18.75 20.30
N TRP A 34 23.11 -17.79 20.87
CA TRP A 34 23.90 -16.87 20.07
C TRP A 34 25.02 -17.58 19.28
N ASP A 35 25.64 -18.62 19.82
CA ASP A 35 26.77 -19.27 19.15
C ASP A 35 26.31 -20.02 17.89
N ALA A 36 25.11 -20.59 17.92
CA ALA A 36 24.47 -21.14 16.72
C ALA A 36 24.19 -20.06 15.68
N HIS A 37 23.63 -18.91 16.08
CA HIS A 37 23.33 -17.80 15.18
C HIS A 37 24.60 -17.16 14.59
N PHE A 38 25.61 -16.93 15.43
CA PHE A 38 26.88 -16.30 15.08
C PHE A 38 27.62 -17.03 13.95
N ARG A 39 27.51 -18.37 13.89
CA ARG A 39 28.11 -19.18 12.82
C ARG A 39 27.60 -18.85 11.43
N ASP A 40 26.48 -18.15 11.29
CA ASP A 40 25.98 -17.75 9.98
C ASP A 40 26.46 -16.35 9.54
N PHE A 41 27.26 -15.65 10.35
CA PHE A 41 27.77 -14.32 10.01
C PHE A 41 29.17 -14.32 9.39
N ALA A 42 29.40 -13.35 8.50
CA ALA A 42 30.73 -12.92 8.06
C ALA A 42 31.16 -11.74 8.95
N ALA A 43 31.69 -12.06 10.13
CA ALA A 43 31.89 -11.10 11.22
C ALA A 43 32.89 -9.98 10.87
N ASP A 44 33.84 -10.25 9.98
CA ASP A 44 34.89 -9.34 9.52
C ASP A 44 34.36 -8.18 8.67
N VAL A 45 33.25 -8.39 7.96
CA VAL A 45 32.61 -7.40 7.08
C VAL A 45 31.21 -6.98 7.56
N PHE A 46 30.82 -7.42 8.76
CA PHE A 46 29.47 -7.22 9.27
C PHE A 46 29.15 -5.76 9.59
N PHE A 47 27.95 -5.31 9.17
CA PHE A 47 27.32 -4.10 9.70
C PHE A 47 25.78 -4.23 9.72
N GLY A 48 25.13 -3.47 10.60
CA GLY A 48 23.67 -3.41 10.70
C GLY A 48 23.15 -1.98 10.77
N ILE A 49 22.20 -1.68 9.89
CA ILE A 49 21.44 -0.44 9.87
C ILE A 49 20.07 -0.70 10.52
N ASP A 50 19.74 0.12 11.51
CA ASP A 50 18.45 0.12 12.19
C ASP A 50 17.55 1.20 11.59
N ALA A 51 16.47 0.76 10.95
CA ALA A 51 15.47 1.67 10.39
C ALA A 51 14.51 2.24 11.45
N ARG A 52 14.57 1.75 12.69
CA ARG A 52 13.81 2.23 13.85
C ARG A 52 12.29 2.22 13.61
N PHE A 53 11.82 1.23 12.86
CA PHE A 53 10.42 1.14 12.40
C PHE A 53 9.94 2.40 11.68
N SER A 54 10.84 3.12 11.02
CA SER A 54 10.55 4.31 10.22
C SER A 54 10.73 4.02 8.74
N ASP A 55 9.80 4.53 7.95
CA ASP A 55 9.87 4.56 6.49
C ASP A 55 10.72 5.73 5.95
N ASN A 56 11.17 6.65 6.83
CA ASN A 56 12.03 7.76 6.48
C ASN A 56 13.51 7.35 6.54
N PRO A 57 14.22 7.24 5.39
CA PRO A 57 15.64 6.84 5.36
C PRO A 57 16.57 7.80 6.11
N ASP A 58 16.24 9.09 6.22
CA ASP A 58 17.05 10.06 6.96
C ASP A 58 17.08 9.76 8.48
N SER A 59 16.10 8.99 8.94
CA SER A 59 16.02 8.55 10.32
C SER A 59 16.81 7.26 10.58
N TRP A 60 17.28 6.54 9.56
CA TRP A 60 17.97 5.28 9.79
C TRP A 60 19.37 5.52 10.36
N ARG A 61 19.86 4.58 11.17
CA ARG A 61 21.16 4.72 11.83
C ARG A 61 21.98 3.46 11.66
N VAL A 62 23.27 3.62 11.43
CA VAL A 62 24.25 2.54 11.61
C VAL A 62 24.36 2.31 13.11
N THR A 63 23.51 1.44 13.64
CA THR A 63 23.44 1.12 15.09
C THR A 63 24.40 -0.01 15.44
N TYR A 64 24.58 -0.97 14.53
CA TYR A 64 25.42 -2.14 14.73
C TYR A 64 26.64 -2.06 13.84
N ALA A 65 27.64 -1.27 14.26
CA ALA A 65 28.89 -1.11 13.53
C ALA A 65 29.74 -2.41 13.47
N ASP A 66 29.43 -3.37 14.35
CA ASP A 66 30.09 -4.67 14.43
C ASP A 66 29.11 -5.71 15.01
N ILE A 67 29.52 -6.98 14.95
CA ILE A 67 28.70 -8.11 15.38
C ILE A 67 28.51 -8.16 16.91
N ALA A 68 29.45 -7.61 17.68
CA ALA A 68 29.37 -7.61 19.14
C ALA A 68 28.25 -6.68 19.63
N ARG A 69 28.07 -5.52 18.99
CA ARG A 69 26.92 -4.62 19.24
C ARG A 69 25.60 -5.27 18.88
N TYR A 70 25.55 -6.03 17.78
CA TYR A 70 24.33 -6.74 17.39
C TYR A 70 23.96 -7.86 18.38
N ARG A 71 24.96 -8.59 18.90
CA ARG A 71 24.78 -9.66 19.90
C ARG A 71 23.94 -9.22 21.09
N GLU A 72 24.25 -8.07 21.67
CA GLU A 72 23.55 -7.57 22.84
C GLU A 72 22.06 -7.34 22.56
N ALA A 73 21.74 -6.70 21.43
CA ALA A 73 20.37 -6.44 21.01
C ALA A 73 19.60 -7.73 20.69
N TRP A 74 20.25 -8.68 20.00
CA TRP A 74 19.64 -9.96 19.64
C TRP A 74 19.30 -10.78 20.89
N LEU A 75 20.22 -10.88 21.85
CA LEU A 75 20.00 -11.60 23.11
C LEU A 75 18.90 -10.95 23.96
N ALA A 76 18.81 -9.62 23.97
CA ALA A 76 17.74 -8.90 24.65
C ALA A 76 16.36 -9.25 24.06
N GLY A 77 16.24 -9.24 22.73
CA GLY A 77 14.99 -9.61 22.05
C GLY A 77 14.59 -11.07 22.25
N ALA A 78 15.55 -12.01 22.19
CA ALA A 78 15.29 -13.42 22.46
C ALA A 78 14.77 -13.62 23.90
N LYS A 79 15.39 -12.94 24.87
CA LYS A 79 14.99 -13.01 26.28
C LYS A 79 13.59 -12.45 26.55
N GLU A 80 13.15 -11.43 25.79
CA GLU A 80 11.83 -10.81 25.95
C GLU A 80 10.68 -11.81 25.70
N LEU A 81 10.85 -12.73 24.74
CA LEU A 81 9.82 -13.73 24.39
C LEU A 81 10.02 -15.07 25.10
N LYS A 82 11.26 -15.38 25.52
CA LYS A 82 11.60 -16.65 26.15
C LYS A 82 10.80 -16.85 27.45
N GLY A 83 10.13 -18.01 27.55
CA GLY A 83 9.34 -18.39 28.72
C GLY A 83 7.95 -17.73 28.82
N ARG A 84 7.56 -16.85 27.89
CA ARG A 84 6.21 -16.25 27.85
C ARG A 84 5.16 -17.16 27.19
N ILE A 85 5.62 -18.13 26.40
CA ILE A 85 4.88 -19.26 25.83
C ILE A 85 5.84 -20.46 25.66
N PRO A 86 5.34 -21.70 25.49
CA PRO A 86 6.18 -22.85 25.19
C PRO A 86 7.01 -22.67 23.90
N ASP A 87 8.27 -23.11 23.94
CA ASP A 87 9.23 -22.94 22.83
C ASP A 87 8.70 -23.46 21.48
N GLU A 88 8.01 -24.60 21.47
CA GLU A 88 7.42 -25.15 20.23
C GLU A 88 6.30 -24.25 19.67
N LYS A 89 5.49 -23.65 20.55
CA LYS A 89 4.45 -22.69 20.15
C LYS A 89 5.08 -21.39 19.64
N LEU A 90 6.14 -20.90 20.29
CA LEU A 90 6.89 -19.73 19.83
C LEU A 90 7.51 -19.97 18.46
N ARG A 91 8.23 -21.09 18.31
CA ARG A 91 8.87 -21.52 17.07
C ARG A 91 7.86 -21.53 15.93
N ARG A 92 6.77 -22.28 16.08
CA ARG A 92 5.71 -22.37 15.06
C ARG A 92 5.10 -21.02 14.73
N SER A 93 4.83 -20.20 15.75
CA SER A 93 4.27 -18.86 15.53
C SER A 93 5.21 -17.98 14.72
N ILE A 94 6.51 -17.96 15.04
CA ILE A 94 7.47 -17.18 14.26
C ILE A 94 7.57 -17.71 12.82
N PHE A 95 7.57 -19.02 12.60
CA PHE A 95 7.52 -19.60 11.24
C PHE A 95 6.27 -19.18 10.47
N ASP A 96 5.08 -19.31 11.07
CA ASP A 96 3.79 -18.93 10.45
C ASP A 96 3.76 -17.45 10.03
N LEU A 97 4.42 -16.58 10.79
CA LEU A 97 4.49 -15.14 10.55
C LEU A 97 5.65 -14.73 9.63
N THR A 98 6.59 -15.63 9.35
CA THR A 98 7.79 -15.33 8.55
C THR A 98 7.59 -15.66 7.08
N SER A 99 8.00 -14.74 6.21
CA SER A 99 8.16 -15.04 4.78
C SER A 99 9.50 -14.57 4.24
N LEU A 100 10.13 -15.42 3.43
CA LEU A 100 11.30 -15.10 2.63
C LEU A 100 11.13 -15.80 1.28
N ARG A 101 10.68 -15.04 0.28
CA ARG A 101 10.42 -15.55 -1.08
C ARG A 101 11.26 -14.88 -2.16
N ASP A 102 11.83 -13.72 -1.83
CA ASP A 102 12.60 -12.92 -2.76
C ASP A 102 14.06 -12.88 -2.30
N ILE A 103 14.90 -13.56 -3.08
CA ILE A 103 16.35 -13.62 -2.90
C ILE A 103 16.96 -13.33 -4.28
N GLU A 104 17.60 -12.18 -4.36
CA GLU A 104 18.40 -11.77 -5.50
C GLU A 104 19.84 -12.23 -5.29
N ILE A 105 20.45 -12.80 -6.33
CA ILE A 105 21.82 -13.31 -6.28
C ILE A 105 22.58 -12.74 -7.47
N LEU A 106 23.72 -12.12 -7.20
CA LEU A 106 24.66 -11.62 -8.20
C LEU A 106 26.07 -12.05 -7.81
N GLY A 107 26.58 -13.09 -8.48
CA GLY A 107 27.88 -13.67 -8.17
C GLY A 107 27.94 -14.22 -6.74
N ASP A 108 28.88 -13.71 -5.95
CA ASP A 108 29.12 -14.06 -4.55
C ASP A 108 28.27 -13.24 -3.57
N PHE A 109 27.38 -12.38 -4.05
CA PHE A 109 26.53 -11.51 -3.25
C PHE A 109 25.06 -11.87 -3.39
N ALA A 110 24.30 -11.74 -2.31
CA ALA A 110 22.85 -11.89 -2.34
C ALA A 110 22.14 -10.85 -1.47
N LEU A 111 20.96 -10.44 -1.93
CA LEU A 111 20.03 -9.60 -1.21
C LEU A 111 18.76 -10.41 -0.92
N ALA A 112 18.51 -10.68 0.35
CA ALA A 112 17.37 -11.48 0.82
C ALA A 112 16.39 -10.61 1.59
N ARG A 113 15.10 -10.70 1.26
CA ARG A 113 14.05 -9.83 1.80
C ARG A 113 13.13 -10.62 2.73
N LYS A 114 13.48 -10.68 4.02
CA LYS A 114 12.72 -11.40 5.05
C LYS A 114 11.66 -10.48 5.65
N LYS A 115 10.43 -10.98 5.80
CA LYS A 115 9.30 -10.23 6.34
C LYS A 115 8.63 -10.99 7.48
N PHE A 116 8.11 -10.24 8.43
CA PHE A 116 7.21 -10.70 9.48
C PHE A 116 5.88 -9.97 9.36
N ASP A 117 4.77 -10.70 9.41
CA ASP A 117 3.43 -10.10 9.43
C ASP A 117 2.43 -10.92 10.25
N GLY A 118 2.16 -10.43 11.46
CA GLY A 118 1.02 -10.82 12.28
C GLY A 118 1.32 -10.73 13.76
N THR A 119 0.60 -11.51 14.56
CA THR A 119 0.56 -11.34 16.01
C THR A 119 0.66 -12.69 16.72
N ILE A 120 1.55 -12.78 17.70
CA ILE A 120 1.69 -13.92 18.60
C ILE A 120 0.90 -13.63 19.87
N ARG A 121 -0.01 -14.54 20.24
CA ARG A 121 -0.73 -14.47 21.52
C ARG A 121 0.04 -15.23 22.60
N LEU A 122 0.30 -14.54 23.70
CA LEU A 122 1.05 -15.06 24.82
C LEU A 122 0.15 -15.72 25.86
N ASP A 123 0.71 -16.54 26.75
CA ASP A 123 -0.09 -17.30 27.73
C ASP A 123 -0.56 -16.41 28.89
N ASP A 124 0.08 -15.26 29.10
CA ASP A 124 -0.34 -14.19 30.01
C ASP A 124 -1.50 -13.33 29.46
N GLY A 125 -1.96 -13.61 28.23
CA GLY A 125 -3.04 -12.87 27.56
C GLY A 125 -2.57 -11.66 26.75
N GLU A 126 -1.29 -11.28 26.83
CA GLU A 126 -0.72 -10.23 25.99
C GLU A 126 -0.53 -10.69 24.54
N SER A 127 -0.24 -9.75 23.65
CA SER A 127 -0.01 -10.03 22.23
C SER A 127 1.19 -9.25 21.72
N VAL A 128 2.10 -9.94 21.03
CA VAL A 128 3.28 -9.34 20.41
C VAL A 128 3.06 -9.30 18.91
N THR A 129 3.06 -8.10 18.33
CA THR A 129 2.90 -7.92 16.89
C THR A 129 4.26 -7.85 16.22
N LEU A 130 4.49 -8.77 15.28
CA LEU A 130 5.65 -8.79 14.40
C LEU A 130 5.21 -8.28 13.03
N ARG A 131 5.34 -6.97 12.82
CA ARG A 131 5.02 -6.32 11.55
C ARG A 131 6.17 -5.44 11.08
N TRP A 132 7.19 -6.08 10.53
CA TRP A 132 8.40 -5.44 10.08
C TRP A 132 9.13 -6.35 9.08
N GLN A 133 10.13 -5.80 8.41
CA GLN A 133 10.93 -6.53 7.44
C GLN A 133 12.41 -6.20 7.57
N THR A 134 13.24 -7.01 6.92
CA THR A 134 14.70 -6.86 6.90
C THR A 134 15.23 -7.21 5.53
N GLN A 135 16.12 -6.36 5.04
CA GLN A 135 16.97 -6.63 3.89
C GLN A 135 18.30 -7.19 4.42
N TYR A 136 18.57 -8.46 4.16
CA TYR A 136 19.84 -9.09 4.50
C TYR A 136 20.79 -9.02 3.31
N PHE A 137 22.01 -8.56 3.60
CA PHE A 137 23.13 -8.61 2.67
C PHE A 137 23.94 -9.86 2.98
N CYS A 138 24.01 -10.78 2.03
CA CYS A 138 24.72 -12.03 2.17
C CYS A 138 25.91 -12.09 1.21
N ARG A 139 26.97 -12.77 1.64
CA ARG A 139 28.18 -13.02 0.85
C ARG A 139 28.54 -14.51 0.90
N GLN A 140 29.17 -15.02 -0.15
CA GLN A 140 29.87 -16.29 -0.05
C GLN A 140 31.23 -16.09 0.62
N VAL A 141 31.46 -16.81 1.71
CA VAL A 141 32.74 -16.87 2.43
C VAL A 141 33.10 -18.34 2.56
N GLU A 142 34.25 -18.74 2.02
CA GLU A 142 34.76 -20.11 2.04
C GLU A 142 33.72 -21.15 1.53
N GLY A 143 33.04 -20.82 0.43
CA GLY A 143 32.04 -21.70 -0.20
C GLY A 143 30.71 -21.79 0.54
N ARG A 144 30.46 -20.96 1.56
CA ARG A 144 29.18 -20.90 2.28
C ARG A 144 28.59 -19.50 2.23
N TRP A 145 27.28 -19.40 2.06
CA TRP A 145 26.56 -18.16 2.28
C TRP A 145 26.61 -17.76 3.75
N ARG A 146 26.92 -16.50 4.01
CA ARG A 146 26.98 -15.87 5.33
C ARG A 146 26.27 -14.52 5.30
N ILE A 147 25.79 -14.07 6.45
CA ILE A 147 25.23 -12.74 6.69
C ILE A 147 26.38 -11.74 6.81
N ALA A 148 26.54 -10.88 5.80
CA ALA A 148 27.50 -9.79 5.79
C ALA A 148 26.90 -8.49 6.34
N GLY A 149 25.59 -8.42 6.53
CA GLY A 149 24.95 -7.29 7.18
C GLY A 149 23.44 -7.26 6.95
N PHE A 150 22.80 -6.25 7.50
CA PHE A 150 21.37 -6.04 7.27
C PHE A 150 20.96 -4.56 7.33
N LEU A 151 19.83 -4.26 6.69
CA LEU A 151 18.97 -3.12 6.98
C LEU A 151 17.67 -3.66 7.57
N GLY A 152 17.51 -3.48 8.88
CA GLY A 152 16.51 -4.17 9.69
C GLY A 152 15.55 -3.20 10.35
N TYR A 153 14.54 -3.77 11.01
CA TYR A 153 13.47 -3.00 11.66
C TYR A 153 12.76 -2.04 10.71
N LEU A 154 12.68 -2.39 9.42
CA LEU A 154 11.91 -1.64 8.44
C LEU A 154 10.41 -1.90 8.66
N PRO A 155 9.53 -0.90 8.54
CA PRO A 155 8.09 -1.13 8.49
C PRO A 155 7.69 -2.17 7.43
N ASN A 156 6.65 -2.95 7.69
CA ASN A 156 6.05 -3.86 6.70
C ASN A 156 4.53 -3.58 6.60
N PRO A 157 4.04 -2.99 5.50
CA PRO A 157 4.78 -2.61 4.29
C PRO A 157 5.77 -1.43 4.51
N MET A 158 6.76 -1.34 3.62
CA MET A 158 7.72 -0.23 3.58
C MET A 158 7.11 0.94 2.82
N GLY A 159 7.36 2.16 3.31
CA GLY A 159 6.68 3.37 2.85
C GLY A 159 5.33 3.53 3.53
N ARG A 160 5.02 4.74 4.01
CA ARG A 160 3.71 5.33 3.74
C ARG A 160 3.45 5.09 2.25
N THR A 161 2.24 4.67 1.88
CA THR A 161 1.72 5.06 0.56
C THR A 161 2.17 6.50 0.32
N ILE A 162 3.04 6.71 -0.67
CA ILE A 162 3.68 8.00 -0.92
C ILE A 162 2.59 9.09 -0.89
N PRO A 163 2.63 10.12 -0.05
CA PRO A 163 1.75 11.26 -0.27
C PRO A 163 2.47 12.27 -1.16
N ALA A 164 2.32 12.06 -2.46
CA ALA A 164 1.74 13.04 -3.38
C ALA A 164 0.87 12.19 -4.31
N PRO A 165 -0.38 12.59 -4.61
CA PRO A 165 -1.27 11.74 -5.38
C PRO A 165 -0.57 11.44 -6.71
N GLU A 166 -0.21 10.17 -6.94
CA GLU A 166 -0.23 9.69 -8.31
C GLU A 166 -1.63 10.09 -8.78
N THR A 167 -1.71 10.90 -9.83
CA THR A 167 -3.00 11.38 -10.34
C THR A 167 -3.94 10.19 -10.29
N VAL A 168 -4.96 10.24 -9.42
CA VAL A 168 -5.86 9.10 -9.17
C VAL A 168 -6.37 8.58 -10.51
N LYS A 169 -6.46 9.48 -11.48
CA LYS A 169 -6.84 9.28 -12.86
C LYS A 169 -5.65 9.46 -13.80
N ARG A 170 -5.41 8.44 -14.64
CA ARG A 170 -4.52 8.51 -15.79
C ARG A 170 -5.33 8.37 -17.09
N THR A 171 -5.17 9.29 -18.03
CA THR A 171 -5.74 9.13 -19.38
C THR A 171 -5.03 8.02 -20.13
N VAL A 172 -5.80 7.16 -20.78
CA VAL A 172 -5.29 6.15 -21.70
C VAL A 172 -5.57 6.61 -23.13
N PRO A 173 -4.58 6.58 -24.05
CA PRO A 173 -4.84 6.86 -25.45
C PRO A 173 -5.93 5.94 -26.03
N ALA A 174 -7.04 6.53 -26.44
CA ALA A 174 -8.13 5.83 -27.12
C ALA A 174 -8.79 6.78 -28.14
N PRO A 175 -9.22 6.28 -29.31
CA PRO A 175 -9.83 7.12 -30.34
C PRO A 175 -11.16 7.73 -29.88
N GLN A 176 -11.43 8.97 -30.29
CA GLN A 176 -12.71 9.65 -30.10
C GLN A 176 -13.16 10.35 -31.39
N PRO A 177 -14.47 10.38 -31.70
CA PRO A 177 -14.98 11.09 -32.87
C PRO A 177 -14.78 12.61 -32.74
N PRO A 178 -14.67 13.35 -33.86
CA PRO A 178 -14.64 14.82 -33.82
C PRO A 178 -15.90 15.40 -33.14
N GLY A 179 -15.73 16.49 -32.39
CA GLY A 179 -16.86 17.18 -31.73
C GLY A 179 -17.40 16.51 -30.46
N HIS A 180 -16.66 15.56 -29.86
CA HIS A 180 -17.01 15.00 -28.56
C HIS A 180 -17.07 16.07 -27.46
N GLY A 181 -17.95 15.89 -26.49
CA GLY A 181 -18.02 16.75 -25.30
C GLY A 181 -16.78 16.59 -24.39
N PRO A 182 -16.67 17.41 -23.33
CA PRO A 182 -15.54 17.38 -22.40
C PRO A 182 -15.55 16.14 -21.50
N TYR A 183 -15.06 15.00 -22.00
CA TYR A 183 -14.86 13.77 -21.22
C TYR A 183 -13.69 12.93 -21.75
N SER A 184 -13.08 12.14 -20.88
CA SER A 184 -12.06 11.17 -21.30
C SER A 184 -12.71 9.91 -21.88
N PRO A 185 -12.15 9.28 -22.92
CA PRO A 185 -12.68 8.02 -23.45
C PRO A 185 -12.40 6.84 -22.52
N VAL A 186 -11.22 6.80 -21.92
CA VAL A 186 -10.76 5.78 -20.99
C VAL A 186 -9.91 6.47 -19.93
N ILE A 187 -10.17 6.15 -18.66
CA ILE A 187 -9.33 6.56 -17.54
C ILE A 187 -8.93 5.31 -16.75
N GLU A 188 -7.66 5.18 -16.43
CA GLU A 188 -7.17 4.20 -15.46
C GLU A 188 -7.11 4.83 -14.08
N VAL A 189 -7.41 4.02 -13.06
CA VAL A 189 -7.42 4.44 -11.67
C VAL A 189 -6.44 3.58 -10.87
N ALA A 190 -5.43 4.22 -10.28
CA ALA A 190 -4.40 3.58 -9.44
C ALA A 190 -4.94 3.38 -8.00
N PRO A 191 -4.33 2.52 -7.17
CA PRO A 191 -5.06 1.79 -6.14
C PRO A 191 -5.67 2.73 -5.09
N GLY A 192 -7.00 2.86 -5.12
CA GLY A 192 -7.77 3.72 -4.22
C GLY A 192 -9.01 3.02 -3.66
N ARG A 193 -9.59 3.61 -2.61
CA ARG A 193 -10.94 3.21 -2.12
C ARG A 193 -11.99 3.85 -3.03
N ILE A 194 -12.86 3.04 -3.63
CA ILE A 194 -13.97 3.55 -4.45
C ILE A 194 -15.01 4.21 -3.54
N VAL A 195 -15.39 5.44 -3.89
CA VAL A 195 -16.47 6.23 -3.29
C VAL A 195 -17.52 6.46 -4.37
N VAL A 196 -18.78 6.19 -4.04
CA VAL A 196 -19.93 6.41 -4.94
C VAL A 196 -20.94 7.26 -4.20
N ILE A 197 -21.43 8.32 -4.83
CA ILE A 197 -22.49 9.17 -4.29
C ILE A 197 -23.79 8.96 -5.06
N SER A 198 -24.93 9.06 -4.38
CA SER A 198 -26.24 9.10 -5.04
C SER A 198 -26.35 10.30 -5.98
N GLY A 199 -27.29 10.24 -6.93
CA GLY A 199 -27.63 11.36 -7.80
C GLY A 199 -27.88 12.65 -7.01
N GLN A 200 -27.17 13.70 -7.39
CA GLN A 200 -27.38 15.05 -6.87
C GLN A 200 -28.08 15.88 -7.94
N ALA A 201 -28.88 16.84 -7.47
CA ALA A 201 -29.53 17.84 -8.30
C ALA A 201 -29.37 19.23 -7.67
N ALA A 202 -29.89 20.27 -8.31
CA ALA A 202 -29.80 21.66 -7.87
C ALA A 202 -30.70 21.98 -6.66
N THR A 203 -30.54 21.25 -5.55
CA THR A 203 -31.30 21.47 -4.31
C THR A 203 -30.50 22.35 -3.36
N GLY A 204 -31.10 23.46 -2.91
CA GLY A 204 -30.51 24.38 -1.94
C GLY A 204 -30.69 23.90 -0.49
N PRO A 205 -30.07 24.60 0.48
CA PRO A 205 -30.15 24.24 1.91
C PRO A 205 -31.57 24.27 2.49
N ASP A 206 -32.47 25.04 1.88
CA ASP A 206 -33.89 25.12 2.22
C ASP A 206 -34.74 24.00 1.58
N GLY A 207 -34.10 23.10 0.83
CA GLY A 207 -34.75 21.99 0.12
C GLY A 207 -35.44 22.40 -1.19
N ARG A 208 -35.31 23.65 -1.63
CA ARG A 208 -35.87 24.16 -2.89
C ARG A 208 -34.88 24.06 -4.03
N THR A 209 -35.39 24.11 -5.26
CA THR A 209 -34.56 24.08 -6.46
C THR A 209 -33.88 25.43 -6.68
N VAL A 210 -32.58 25.40 -7.00
CA VAL A 210 -31.72 26.55 -7.21
C VAL A 210 -31.59 26.81 -8.71
N GLY A 211 -32.02 28.00 -9.14
CA GLY A 211 -31.90 28.41 -10.54
C GLY A 211 -33.01 27.87 -11.45
N THR A 212 -33.27 28.60 -12.53
CA THR A 212 -34.37 28.32 -13.47
C THR A 212 -33.89 27.86 -14.85
N ASP A 213 -32.59 27.87 -15.09
CA ASP A 213 -31.98 27.45 -16.36
C ASP A 213 -30.92 26.37 -16.13
N ILE A 214 -30.52 25.71 -17.22
CA ILE A 214 -29.52 24.64 -17.21
C ILE A 214 -28.19 25.09 -16.62
N ARG A 215 -27.73 26.33 -16.83
CA ARG A 215 -26.41 26.77 -16.37
C ARG A 215 -26.39 26.92 -14.86
N ALA A 216 -27.42 27.56 -14.30
CA ALA A 216 -27.59 27.72 -12.87
C ALA A 216 -27.77 26.37 -12.18
N GLN A 217 -28.62 25.49 -12.71
CA GLN A 217 -28.85 24.18 -12.11
C GLN A 217 -27.62 23.26 -12.24
N ALA A 218 -26.88 23.28 -13.35
CA ALA A 218 -25.67 22.49 -13.51
C ALA A 218 -24.59 22.89 -12.49
N ARG A 219 -24.40 24.20 -12.27
CA ARG A 219 -23.43 24.70 -11.28
C ARG A 219 -23.78 24.26 -9.87
N ALA A 220 -25.03 24.50 -9.45
CA ALA A 220 -25.52 24.08 -8.14
C ALA A 220 -25.44 22.55 -7.94
N THR A 221 -25.72 21.78 -8.99
CA THR A 221 -25.64 20.32 -8.95
C THR A 221 -24.20 19.83 -8.75
N ILE A 222 -23.23 20.38 -9.48
CA ILE A 222 -21.81 20.01 -9.35
C ILE A 222 -21.26 20.43 -7.98
N GLU A 223 -21.68 21.59 -7.45
CA GLU A 223 -21.35 22.03 -6.08
C GLU A 223 -21.88 21.05 -5.03
N ASN A 224 -23.13 20.63 -5.15
CA ASN A 224 -23.72 19.63 -4.27
C ASN A 224 -22.96 18.29 -4.34
N CYS A 225 -22.56 17.84 -5.53
CA CYS A 225 -21.71 16.66 -5.67
C CYS A 225 -20.36 16.82 -4.95
N ALA A 226 -19.69 17.96 -5.11
CA ALA A 226 -18.41 18.24 -4.47
C ALA A 226 -18.54 18.20 -2.94
N GLU A 227 -19.63 18.73 -2.39
CA GLU A 227 -19.90 18.69 -0.96
C GLU A 227 -20.09 17.25 -0.45
N GLN A 228 -20.85 16.40 -1.16
CA GLN A 228 -21.01 14.99 -0.78
C GLN A 228 -19.68 14.23 -0.77
N LEU A 229 -18.82 14.46 -1.77
CA LEU A 229 -17.50 13.84 -1.84
C LEU A 229 -16.59 14.27 -0.68
N ARG A 230 -16.71 15.51 -0.22
CA ARG A 230 -15.93 16.06 0.90
C ARG A 230 -16.14 15.26 2.19
N HIS A 231 -17.36 14.76 2.43
CA HIS A 231 -17.66 13.89 3.57
C HIS A 231 -16.92 12.54 3.54
N ALA A 232 -16.53 12.07 2.34
CA ALA A 232 -15.73 10.87 2.15
C ALA A 232 -14.21 11.15 2.05
N GLY A 233 -13.81 12.42 2.21
CA GLY A 233 -12.41 12.86 2.05
C GLY A 233 -11.94 12.90 0.59
N CYS A 234 -12.85 13.12 -0.36
CA CYS A 234 -12.57 13.26 -1.79
C CYS A 234 -12.94 14.67 -2.29
N GLY A 235 -12.43 15.06 -3.45
CA GLY A 235 -12.85 16.23 -4.23
C GLY A 235 -13.11 15.88 -5.70
N LEU A 236 -13.47 16.87 -6.52
CA LEU A 236 -13.73 16.66 -7.97
C LEU A 236 -12.49 16.11 -8.72
N ALA A 237 -11.29 16.42 -8.23
CA ALA A 237 -10.04 15.87 -8.75
C ALA A 237 -9.93 14.34 -8.63
N ASP A 238 -10.74 13.71 -7.77
CA ASP A 238 -10.71 12.26 -7.52
C ASP A 238 -11.80 11.49 -8.32
N VAL A 239 -12.75 12.21 -8.94
CA VAL A 239 -13.90 11.67 -9.68
C VAL A 239 -13.50 11.02 -11.01
N PHE A 240 -13.52 9.69 -11.14
CA PHE A 240 -13.21 9.01 -12.40
C PHE A 240 -14.45 8.68 -13.24
N LYS A 241 -15.59 8.43 -12.57
CA LYS A 241 -16.94 8.14 -13.06
C LYS A 241 -17.91 9.33 -13.07
N VAL A 242 -18.51 9.71 -14.20
CA VAL A 242 -19.74 10.55 -14.18
C VAL A 242 -20.88 9.93 -14.99
N ASN A 243 -22.08 9.93 -14.41
CA ASN A 243 -23.36 9.80 -15.11
C ASN A 243 -24.09 11.14 -15.05
N VAL A 244 -24.52 11.64 -16.20
CA VAL A 244 -25.33 12.86 -16.33
C VAL A 244 -26.68 12.49 -16.90
N TYR A 245 -27.74 12.96 -16.26
CA TYR A 245 -29.11 12.82 -16.72
C TYR A 245 -29.65 14.21 -16.99
N LEU A 246 -29.88 14.54 -18.26
CA LEU A 246 -30.47 15.81 -18.69
C LEU A 246 -31.96 15.62 -18.94
N LYS A 247 -32.77 16.63 -18.61
CA LYS A 247 -34.21 16.61 -18.94
C LYS A 247 -34.46 16.78 -20.44
N ASP A 248 -33.65 17.62 -21.08
CA ASP A 248 -33.67 17.91 -22.52
C ASP A 248 -32.23 17.89 -23.06
N LEU A 249 -31.98 17.20 -24.17
CA LEU A 249 -30.66 17.18 -24.79
C LEU A 249 -30.34 18.45 -25.59
N ASP A 250 -31.32 19.30 -25.87
CA ASP A 250 -31.07 20.62 -26.48
C ASP A 250 -30.22 21.52 -25.57
N ASP A 251 -30.23 21.25 -24.26
CA ASP A 251 -29.39 21.90 -23.24
C ASP A 251 -27.93 21.42 -23.22
N TRP A 252 -27.59 20.40 -24.02
CA TRP A 252 -26.26 19.78 -24.06
C TRP A 252 -25.09 20.76 -24.25
N PRO A 253 -25.14 21.73 -25.19
CA PRO A 253 -24.05 22.69 -25.36
C PRO A 253 -23.84 23.54 -24.10
N ALA A 254 -24.94 24.05 -23.53
CA ALA A 254 -24.95 24.88 -22.33
C ALA A 254 -24.42 24.15 -21.10
N PHE A 255 -24.83 22.90 -20.91
CA PHE A 255 -24.33 22.04 -19.84
C PHE A 255 -22.81 21.82 -19.95
N ASN A 256 -22.32 21.55 -21.16
CA ASN A 256 -20.89 21.26 -21.38
C ASN A 256 -19.98 22.45 -21.11
N GLU A 257 -20.43 23.67 -21.36
CA GLU A 257 -19.70 24.90 -20.98
C GLU A 257 -19.44 24.93 -19.47
N VAL A 258 -20.49 24.76 -18.66
CA VAL A 258 -20.38 24.75 -17.20
C VAL A 258 -19.56 23.56 -16.70
N TYR A 259 -19.79 22.37 -17.28
CA TYR A 259 -19.05 21.17 -16.90
C TYR A 259 -17.53 21.31 -17.15
N ALA A 260 -17.14 21.89 -18.28
CA ALA A 260 -15.74 22.11 -18.62
C ALA A 260 -15.06 23.16 -17.73
N GLU A 261 -15.82 24.14 -17.22
CA GLU A 261 -15.35 25.14 -16.26
C GLU A 261 -15.06 24.50 -14.89
N MET A 262 -15.93 23.62 -14.43
CA MET A 262 -15.91 23.12 -13.05
C MET A 262 -15.09 21.84 -12.85
N MET A 263 -15.01 20.97 -13.86
CA MET A 263 -14.35 19.67 -13.72
C MET A 263 -12.84 19.75 -14.01
N PRO A 264 -11.97 19.32 -13.08
CA PRO A 264 -10.53 19.35 -13.28
C PRO A 264 -10.07 18.31 -14.32
N ARG A 265 -8.97 18.62 -15.01
CA ARG A 265 -8.28 17.66 -15.89
C ARG A 265 -7.35 16.73 -15.08
N PRO A 266 -7.13 15.47 -15.51
CA PRO A 266 -7.82 14.82 -16.62
C PRO A 266 -9.31 14.62 -16.31
N LEU A 267 -10.15 14.87 -17.32
CA LEU A 267 -11.60 14.77 -17.15
C LEU A 267 -11.99 13.32 -16.85
N PRO A 268 -13.04 13.07 -16.06
CA PRO A 268 -13.59 11.72 -15.89
C PRO A 268 -14.07 11.12 -17.21
N VAL A 269 -14.23 9.80 -17.23
CA VAL A 269 -15.08 9.17 -18.25
C VAL A 269 -16.53 9.49 -17.93
N ARG A 270 -17.33 9.79 -18.96
CA ARG A 270 -18.68 10.34 -18.77
C ARG A 270 -19.68 9.66 -19.67
N THR A 271 -20.88 9.45 -19.13
CA THR A 271 -22.07 9.06 -19.90
C THR A 271 -23.12 10.11 -19.66
N ALA A 272 -23.81 10.53 -20.72
CA ALA A 272 -24.92 11.47 -20.62
C ALA A 272 -26.09 10.98 -21.45
N VAL A 273 -27.29 11.07 -20.89
CA VAL A 273 -28.55 10.66 -21.53
C VAL A 273 -29.65 11.65 -21.19
N GLN A 274 -30.71 11.64 -22.02
CA GLN A 274 -31.96 12.26 -21.63
C GLN A 274 -32.74 11.35 -20.67
N ALA A 275 -33.33 11.90 -19.62
CA ALA A 275 -34.16 11.16 -18.68
C ALA A 275 -35.29 12.01 -18.08
N GLY A 276 -36.34 11.36 -17.58
CA GLY A 276 -37.31 12.02 -16.72
C GLY A 276 -36.69 12.27 -15.34
N LEU A 277 -36.74 13.51 -14.86
CA LEU A 277 -36.18 13.92 -13.57
C LEU A 277 -37.28 14.29 -12.57
N LEU A 278 -36.96 14.20 -11.28
CA LEU A 278 -37.87 14.61 -10.22
C LEU A 278 -37.98 16.14 -10.16
N ARG A 279 -39.12 16.62 -9.67
CA ARG A 279 -39.39 18.07 -9.46
C ARG A 279 -39.14 18.88 -10.74
N ASP A 280 -38.67 20.11 -10.58
CA ASP A 280 -38.26 21.05 -11.62
C ASP A 280 -36.76 20.95 -11.95
N PHE A 281 -36.11 19.82 -11.64
CA PHE A 281 -34.73 19.57 -12.03
C PHE A 281 -34.62 19.42 -13.54
N VAL A 282 -33.63 20.09 -14.13
CA VAL A 282 -33.26 19.95 -15.54
C VAL A 282 -31.98 19.14 -15.73
N VAL A 283 -31.24 18.88 -14.65
CA VAL A 283 -30.05 18.02 -14.63
C VAL A 283 -29.91 17.29 -13.29
N GLU A 284 -29.48 16.03 -13.35
CA GLU A 284 -29.07 15.22 -12.20
C GLU A 284 -27.73 14.54 -12.50
N ILE A 285 -26.83 14.47 -11.51
CA ILE A 285 -25.47 13.97 -11.69
C ILE A 285 -25.10 12.97 -10.57
N GLU A 286 -24.57 11.81 -10.97
CA GLU A 286 -24.00 10.81 -10.08
C GLU A 286 -22.49 10.68 -10.35
N LEU A 287 -21.68 10.62 -9.29
CA LEU A 287 -20.21 10.59 -9.38
C LEU A 287 -19.62 9.35 -8.69
N TRP A 288 -18.58 8.80 -9.31
CA TRP A 288 -17.71 7.80 -8.72
C TRP A 288 -16.30 8.39 -8.61
N ALA A 289 -15.73 8.34 -7.41
CA ALA A 289 -14.39 8.82 -7.11
C ALA A 289 -13.53 7.69 -6.54
N ALA A 290 -12.22 7.82 -6.67
CA ALA A 290 -11.29 6.94 -5.98
C ALA A 290 -10.47 7.78 -5.02
N ARG A 291 -10.58 7.45 -3.73
CA ARG A 291 -9.79 8.12 -2.71
C ARG A 291 -8.31 7.71 -2.86
N PRO A 292 -7.37 8.67 -2.92
CA PRO A 292 -5.94 8.40 -2.92
C PRO A 292 -5.49 7.55 -1.72
#